data_AF-A0A1W9HHJ5-F1
#
_entry.id   AF-A0A1W9HHJ5-F1
#
_cell.length_a   1.000
_cell.length_b   1.000
_cell.length_c   1.000
_cell.angle_alpha   90.00
_cell.angle_beta   90.00
_cell.angle_gamma   90.00
#
_symmetry.space_group_name_H-M   'P 1'
#
loop_
_entity.id
_entity.type
_entity.pdbx_description
1 polymer ?
#
loop_
_entity_poly.entity_id
_entity_poly.type
_entity_poly.pdbx_seq_one_letter_code
_entity_poly.pdbx_strand_id
1 'polypeptide(L)'
;MKKLVFIFLVVTGSLTFAKDEKKAIVSLLVDDYFKNQSPFNDECRSPGMDCVDAVCNNLGTLGCDDRSEIDEVLKMCRGNFDGECIRVACKHLGSLGCDDRSEIQEVARACVGNFGGECVNAVCRRLGQLGCDDRSEIIDVINKCAGN
;
A
#
# COMPACT_ATOMS: atom_id res chain seq x y z
N MET A 1 -22.26 -20.28 41.47
CA MET A 1 -21.62 -20.93 40.31
C MET A 1 -21.19 -19.83 39.34
N LYS A 2 -19.90 -19.44 39.36
CA LYS A 2 -19.30 -18.39 38.52
C LYS A 2 -18.16 -19.01 37.71
N LYS A 3 -18.43 -19.45 36.48
CA LYS A 3 -17.40 -19.89 35.52
C LYS A 3 -17.93 -19.68 34.11
N LEU A 4 -17.87 -18.45 33.58
CA LEU A 4 -18.14 -18.16 32.16
C LEU A 4 -17.86 -16.69 31.77
N VAL A 5 -16.74 -16.07 32.19
CA VAL A 5 -16.38 -14.71 31.69
C VAL A 5 -14.86 -14.47 31.59
N PHE A 6 -14.05 -15.47 31.24
CA PHE A 6 -12.58 -15.27 31.17
C PHE A 6 -11.89 -15.73 29.88
N ILE A 7 -12.64 -16.24 28.89
CA ILE A 7 -12.03 -16.76 27.65
C ILE A 7 -12.06 -15.72 26.51
N PHE A 8 -13.02 -14.79 26.49
CA PHE A 8 -13.12 -13.81 25.40
C PHE A 8 -12.09 -12.67 25.43
N LEU A 9 -11.51 -12.35 26.60
CA LEU A 9 -10.64 -11.18 26.77
C LEU A 9 -9.16 -11.45 26.46
N VAL A 10 -8.73 -12.72 26.51
CA VAL A 10 -7.33 -13.10 26.27
C VAL A 10 -7.03 -13.15 24.76
N VAL A 11 -8.00 -13.57 23.95
CA VAL A 11 -7.83 -13.70 22.49
C VAL A 11 -7.68 -12.32 21.82
N THR A 12 -8.40 -11.30 22.29
CA THR A 12 -8.30 -9.95 21.72
C THR A 12 -6.96 -9.27 22.03
N GLY A 13 -6.39 -9.49 23.22
CA GLY A 13 -5.14 -8.86 23.64
C GLY A 13 -3.88 -9.41 22.96
N SER A 14 -3.84 -10.71 22.66
CA SER A 14 -2.71 -11.32 21.95
C SER A 14 -2.66 -10.95 20.47
N LEU A 15 -3.84 -10.76 19.85
CA LEU A 15 -3.94 -10.38 18.44
C LEU A 15 -3.54 -8.92 18.19
N THR A 16 -3.80 -8.00 19.13
CA THR A 16 -3.33 -6.61 19.02
C THR A 16 -1.82 -6.53 19.20
N PHE A 17 -1.25 -7.23 20.19
CA PHE A 17 0.19 -7.25 20.44
C PHE A 17 1.00 -7.76 19.23
N ALA A 18 0.55 -8.84 18.59
CA ALA A 18 1.22 -9.39 17.40
C ALA A 18 1.17 -8.44 16.19
N LYS A 19 0.10 -7.66 16.03
CA LYS A 19 0.00 -6.64 14.97
C LYS A 19 0.95 -5.47 15.23
N ASP A 20 1.07 -5.03 16.49
CA ASP A 20 1.93 -3.91 16.87
C ASP A 20 3.43 -4.27 16.72
N GLU A 21 3.82 -5.50 17.08
CA GLU A 21 5.19 -5.99 16.89
C GLU A 21 5.57 -6.14 15.41
N LYS A 22 4.67 -6.71 14.59
CA LYS A 22 4.89 -6.81 13.14
C LYS A 22 5.04 -5.43 12.49
N LYS A 23 4.21 -4.46 12.88
CA LYS A 23 4.29 -3.08 12.38
C LYS A 23 5.63 -2.42 12.73
N ALA A 24 6.16 -2.67 13.93
CA ALA A 24 7.47 -2.16 14.33
C ALA A 24 8.62 -2.76 13.51
N ILE A 25 8.57 -4.06 13.21
CA ILE A 25 9.56 -4.74 12.35
C ILE A 25 9.51 -4.18 10.93
N VAL A 26 8.31 -4.03 10.35
CA VAL A 26 8.13 -3.41 9.03
C VAL A 26 8.71 -2.00 9.02
N SER A 27 8.41 -1.18 10.02
CA SER A 27 8.96 0.18 10.14
C SER A 27 10.50 0.18 10.16
N LEU A 28 11.14 -0.74 10.88
CA LEU A 28 12.60 -0.85 10.93
C LEU A 28 13.20 -1.29 9.59
N LEU A 29 12.54 -2.21 8.87
CA LEU A 29 12.99 -2.68 7.56
C LEU A 29 12.86 -1.58 6.50
N VAL A 30 11.75 -0.84 6.52
CA VAL A 30 11.52 0.31 5.65
C VAL A 30 12.59 1.38 5.90
N ASP A 31 12.85 1.71 7.17
CA ASP A 31 13.88 2.66 7.56
C ASP A 31 15.28 2.24 7.08
N ASP A 32 15.67 0.97 7.26
CA ASP A 32 16.97 0.45 6.82
C ASP A 32 17.11 0.50 5.28
N TYR A 33 16.06 0.12 4.55
CA TYR A 33 16.05 0.14 3.09
C TYR A 33 16.24 1.56 2.54
N PHE A 34 15.47 2.54 3.04
CA PHE A 34 15.58 3.92 2.56
C PHE A 34 16.85 4.62 3.00
N LYS A 35 17.38 4.33 4.20
CA LYS A 35 18.69 4.85 4.66
C LYS A 35 19.85 4.36 3.80
N ASN A 36 19.81 3.12 3.33
CA ASN A 36 20.89 2.51 2.56
C ASN A 36 20.80 2.78 1.05
N GLN A 37 19.71 3.39 0.56
CA GLN A 37 19.45 3.53 -0.87
C GLN A 37 19.17 4.97 -1.35
N SER A 38 19.06 5.95 -0.44
CA SER A 38 18.84 7.36 -0.82
C SER A 38 20.13 8.20 -0.81
N PRO A 39 20.51 8.84 -1.93
CA PRO A 39 21.45 9.97 -1.92
C PRO A 39 20.76 11.30 -1.54
N PHE A 40 19.45 11.29 -1.30
CA PHE A 40 18.65 12.46 -0.95
C PHE A 40 18.26 12.40 0.52
N ASN A 41 18.87 13.31 1.30
CA ASN A 41 18.55 13.58 2.69
C ASN A 41 17.36 14.55 2.75
N ASP A 42 16.21 14.15 2.18
CA ASP A 42 15.02 15.00 2.18
C ASP A 42 14.19 14.69 3.41
N GLU A 43 14.42 15.50 4.44
CA GLU A 43 13.75 15.57 5.74
C GLU A 43 12.25 15.91 5.66
N CYS A 44 11.63 15.88 4.47
CA CYS A 44 10.30 16.45 4.19
C CYS A 44 9.16 15.43 4.00
N ARG A 45 9.41 14.12 4.03
CA ARG A 45 8.35 13.10 3.99
C ARG A 45 8.92 11.80 4.52
N SER A 46 8.21 11.11 5.40
CA SER A 46 8.60 9.75 5.81
C SER A 46 8.68 8.91 4.52
N PRO A 47 9.86 8.53 4.02
CA PRO A 47 9.99 8.09 2.63
C PRO A 47 9.45 6.66 2.55
N GLY A 48 8.35 6.46 1.82
CA GLY A 48 7.88 5.15 1.43
C GLY A 48 7.02 4.37 2.43
N MET A 49 6.87 4.82 3.69
CA MET A 49 5.91 4.18 4.61
C MET A 49 4.49 4.21 4.06
N ASP A 50 4.07 5.31 3.43
CA ASP A 50 2.70 5.46 2.94
C ASP A 50 2.39 4.57 1.73
N CYS A 51 3.38 4.31 0.87
CA CYS A 51 3.24 3.36 -0.24
C CYS A 51 3.27 1.91 0.27
N VAL A 52 4.21 1.58 1.17
CA VAL A 52 4.29 0.25 1.78
C VAL A 52 2.98 -0.05 2.51
N ASP A 53 2.46 0.90 3.29
CA ASP A 53 1.17 0.78 3.96
C ASP A 53 0.02 0.62 2.95
N ALA A 54 0.01 1.38 1.85
CA ALA A 54 -1.02 1.22 0.81
C ALA A 54 -0.99 -0.18 0.20
N VAL A 55 0.19 -0.73 -0.07
CA VAL A 55 0.34 -2.08 -0.62
C VAL A 55 -0.08 -3.14 0.40
N CYS A 56 0.48 -3.08 1.61
CA CYS A 56 0.24 -4.06 2.65
C CYS A 56 -1.20 -4.09 3.15
N ASN A 57 -1.89 -2.94 3.19
CA ASN A 57 -3.29 -2.88 3.58
C ASN A 57 -4.21 -3.59 2.58
N ASN A 58 -3.85 -3.59 1.29
CA ASN A 58 -4.62 -4.28 0.25
C ASN A 58 -4.31 -5.79 0.19
N LEU A 59 -3.03 -6.18 0.34
CA LEU A 59 -2.64 -7.60 0.42
C LEU A 59 -3.07 -8.28 1.72
N GLY A 60 -3.40 -7.50 2.75
CA GLY A 60 -3.81 -7.99 4.05
C GLY A 60 -2.67 -8.61 4.86
N THR A 61 -3.03 -9.40 5.88
CA THR A 61 -2.08 -9.83 6.92
C THR A 61 -1.03 -10.85 6.49
N LEU A 62 -1.12 -11.38 5.26
CA LEU A 62 -0.24 -12.44 4.74
C LEU A 62 0.64 -12.01 3.56
N GLY A 63 0.51 -10.77 3.07
CA GLY A 63 1.33 -10.28 1.96
C GLY A 63 2.43 -9.30 2.36
N CYS A 64 2.58 -9.07 3.66
CA CYS A 64 3.57 -8.16 4.26
C CYS A 64 3.97 -8.63 5.67
N ASP A 65 4.21 -9.93 5.83
CA ASP A 65 4.39 -10.55 7.13
C ASP A 65 5.73 -11.29 7.30
N ASP A 66 6.53 -11.36 6.24
CA ASP A 66 7.95 -11.68 6.30
C ASP A 66 8.85 -10.63 5.60
N ARG A 67 10.15 -10.70 5.88
CA ARG A 67 11.14 -9.75 5.36
C ARG A 67 11.24 -9.75 3.83
N SER A 68 11.14 -10.91 3.19
CA SER A 68 11.25 -11.02 1.74
C SER A 68 10.07 -10.36 1.02
N GLU A 69 8.88 -10.43 1.62
CA GLU A 69 7.70 -9.72 1.12
C GLU A 69 7.88 -8.21 1.22
N ILE A 70 8.35 -7.73 2.36
CA ILE A 70 8.63 -6.30 2.57
C ILE A 70 9.71 -5.81 1.61
N ASP A 71 10.78 -6.58 1.37
CA ASP A 71 11.82 -6.24 0.40
C ASP A 71 11.26 -6.15 -1.04
N GLU A 72 10.25 -6.94 -1.38
CA GLU A 72 9.56 -6.85 -2.66
C GLU A 72 8.67 -5.62 -2.75
N VAL A 73 7.85 -5.36 -1.73
CA VAL A 73 6.99 -4.16 -1.65
C VAL A 73 7.83 -2.88 -1.71
N LEU A 74 8.97 -2.84 -1.01
CA LEU A 74 9.90 -1.72 -1.05
C LEU A 74 10.43 -1.45 -2.48
N LYS A 75 10.71 -2.51 -3.25
CA LYS A 75 11.09 -2.36 -4.67
C LYS A 75 9.92 -1.83 -5.51
N MET A 76 8.68 -2.23 -5.21
CA MET A 76 7.48 -1.72 -5.91
C MET A 76 7.26 -0.23 -5.62
N CYS A 77 7.48 0.19 -4.37
CA CYS A 77 7.31 1.57 -3.93
C CYS A 77 8.45 2.50 -4.34
N ARG A 78 9.47 2.01 -5.03
CA ARG A 78 10.57 2.85 -5.51
C ARG A 78 10.04 3.87 -6.52
N GLY A 79 10.08 5.15 -6.14
CA GLY A 79 9.55 6.25 -6.96
C GLY A 79 8.06 6.52 -6.77
N ASN A 80 7.41 5.89 -5.79
CA ASN A 80 6.06 6.18 -5.32
C ASN A 80 6.10 6.36 -3.80
N PHE A 81 6.01 7.61 -3.34
CA PHE A 81 6.37 7.94 -1.95
C PHE A 81 5.18 8.18 -1.02
N ASP A 82 4.00 8.54 -1.54
CA ASP A 82 2.82 8.86 -0.74
C ASP A 82 1.70 7.80 -0.79
N GLY A 83 1.82 6.83 -1.69
CA GLY A 83 0.86 5.73 -1.84
C GLY A 83 -0.54 6.16 -2.29
N GLU A 84 -0.81 7.44 -2.53
CA GLU A 84 -2.15 7.93 -2.82
C GLU A 84 -2.62 7.49 -4.21
N CYS A 85 -1.70 7.43 -5.18
CA CYS A 85 -1.98 6.83 -6.49
C CYS A 85 -2.48 5.38 -6.36
N ILE A 86 -1.85 4.57 -5.50
CA ILE A 86 -2.26 3.18 -5.26
C ILE A 86 -3.64 3.14 -4.60
N ARG A 87 -3.87 3.96 -3.55
CA ARG A 87 -5.16 3.99 -2.85
C ARG A 87 -6.31 4.37 -3.77
N VAL A 88 -6.13 5.41 -4.59
CA VAL A 88 -7.14 5.85 -5.57
C VAL A 88 -7.37 4.76 -6.61
N ALA A 89 -6.30 4.16 -7.13
CA ALA A 89 -6.42 3.12 -8.13
C ALA A 89 -7.21 1.91 -7.60
N CYS A 90 -6.78 1.36 -6.47
CA CYS A 90 -7.44 0.21 -5.84
C CYS A 90 -8.87 0.52 -5.40
N LYS A 91 -9.18 1.77 -5.04
CA LYS A 91 -10.55 2.19 -4.75
C LYS A 91 -11.47 2.11 -5.98
N HIS A 92 -10.96 2.44 -7.15
CA HIS A 92 -11.73 2.39 -8.40
C HIS A 92 -11.89 0.96 -8.93
N LEU A 93 -10.85 0.13 -8.83
CA LEU A 93 -10.92 -1.30 -9.16
C LEU A 93 -11.77 -2.11 -8.17
N GLY A 94 -11.96 -1.60 -6.96
CA GLY A 94 -12.67 -2.28 -5.89
C GLY A 94 -11.80 -3.32 -5.18
N SER A 95 -12.41 -4.07 -4.27
CA SER A 95 -11.70 -4.96 -3.33
C SER A 95 -11.03 -6.17 -3.98
N LEU A 96 -11.26 -6.43 -5.28
CA LEU A 96 -10.75 -7.60 -6.01
C LEU A 96 -9.76 -7.24 -7.12
N GLY A 97 -9.38 -5.97 -7.27
CA GLY A 97 -8.43 -5.55 -8.31
C GLY A 97 -7.06 -5.15 -7.76
N CYS A 98 -6.85 -5.35 -6.46
CA CYS A 98 -5.61 -5.09 -5.75
C CYS A 98 -5.39 -6.05 -4.57
N ASP A 99 -6.17 -7.13 -4.45
CA ASP A 99 -6.07 -8.06 -3.32
C ASP A 99 -5.03 -9.16 -3.54
N ASP A 100 -4.50 -9.29 -4.77
CA ASP A 100 -3.35 -10.14 -5.05
C ASP A 100 -2.05 -9.38 -5.34
N ARG A 101 -0.94 -10.08 -5.12
CA ARG A 101 0.43 -9.55 -5.29
C ARG A 101 0.71 -9.09 -6.71
N SER A 102 0.25 -9.82 -7.72
CA SER A 102 0.51 -9.44 -9.12
C SER A 102 -0.24 -8.17 -9.51
N GLU A 103 -1.48 -8.05 -9.08
CA GLU A 103 -2.34 -6.91 -9.36
C GLU A 103 -1.81 -5.63 -8.73
N ILE A 104 -1.53 -5.68 -7.42
CA ILE A 104 -1.03 -4.50 -6.73
C ILE A 104 0.38 -4.13 -7.20
N GLN A 105 1.18 -5.10 -7.62
CA GLN A 105 2.48 -4.84 -8.21
C GLN A 105 2.36 -4.11 -9.56
N GLU A 106 1.40 -4.49 -10.40
CA GLU A 106 1.13 -3.78 -11.65
C GLU A 106 0.70 -2.33 -11.40
N VAL A 107 -0.22 -2.12 -10.45
CA VAL A 107 -0.69 -0.78 -10.05
C VAL A 107 0.45 0.04 -9.44
N ALA A 108 1.21 -0.51 -8.50
CA ALA A 108 2.31 0.19 -7.84
C ALA A 108 3.40 0.61 -8.84
N ARG A 109 3.72 -0.25 -9.82
CA ARG A 109 4.66 0.07 -10.90
C ARG A 109 4.14 1.18 -11.82
N ALA A 110 2.85 1.19 -12.15
CA ALA A 110 2.26 2.27 -12.93
C ALA A 110 2.31 3.60 -12.17
N CYS A 111 2.12 3.57 -10.85
CA CYS A 111 2.14 4.75 -9.99
C CYS A 111 3.53 5.37 -9.76
N VAL A 112 4.62 4.79 -10.31
CA VAL A 112 5.95 5.37 -10.22
C VAL A 112 5.97 6.74 -10.90
N GLY A 113 6.40 7.78 -10.17
CA GLY A 113 6.45 9.16 -10.67
C GLY A 113 5.09 9.86 -10.79
N ASN A 114 4.03 9.27 -10.24
CA ASN A 114 2.78 9.97 -9.96
C ASN A 114 2.81 10.43 -8.49
N PHE A 115 2.84 11.74 -8.25
CA PHE A 115 2.80 12.30 -6.91
C PHE A 115 1.36 12.73 -6.61
N GLY A 116 0.71 12.04 -5.67
CA GLY A 116 -0.71 12.24 -5.41
C GLY A 116 -1.63 11.51 -6.40
N GLY A 117 -2.83 11.14 -5.93
CA GLY A 117 -3.82 10.41 -6.72
C GLY A 117 -4.85 11.33 -7.41
N GLU A 118 -4.64 12.66 -7.37
CA GLU A 118 -5.62 13.65 -7.79
C GLU A 118 -5.90 13.60 -9.28
N CYS A 119 -4.87 13.45 -10.12
CA CYS A 119 -5.04 13.34 -11.56
C CYS A 119 -5.88 12.11 -11.92
N VAL A 120 -5.52 10.95 -11.35
CA VAL A 120 -6.22 9.67 -11.57
C VAL A 120 -7.68 9.80 -11.13
N ASN A 121 -7.92 10.30 -9.92
CA ASN A 121 -9.26 10.51 -9.38
C ASN A 121 -10.08 11.50 -10.24
N ALA A 122 -9.48 12.59 -10.73
CA ALA A 122 -10.16 13.56 -11.57
C ALA A 122 -10.58 12.96 -12.92
N VAL A 123 -9.69 12.20 -13.57
CA VAL A 123 -9.97 11.52 -14.83
C VAL A 123 -11.04 10.45 -14.64
N CYS A 124 -10.90 9.57 -13.64
CA CYS A 124 -11.86 8.51 -13.37
C CYS A 124 -13.25 9.05 -13.00
N ARG A 125 -13.34 10.14 -12.25
CA ARG A 125 -14.63 10.82 -11.99
C ARG A 125 -15.29 11.33 -13.26
N ARG A 126 -14.52 11.72 -14.27
CA ARG A 126 -15.04 12.24 -15.54
C ARG A 126 -15.47 11.13 -16.49
N LEU A 127 -14.75 10.02 -16.52
CA LEU A 127 -15.08 8.82 -17.30
C LEU A 127 -16.29 8.07 -16.70
N GLY A 128 -16.50 8.20 -15.39
CA GLY A 128 -17.59 7.53 -14.68
C GLY A 128 -17.17 6.13 -14.20
N GLN A 129 -18.15 5.32 -13.79
CA GLN A 129 -17.88 4.02 -13.17
C GLN A 129 -17.25 2.99 -14.12
N LEU A 130 -17.46 3.12 -15.43
CA LEU A 130 -17.07 2.14 -16.46
C LEU A 130 -15.78 2.52 -17.22
N GLY A 131 -14.99 3.45 -16.71
CA GLY A 131 -13.76 3.87 -17.40
C GLY A 131 -12.51 3.77 -16.53
N CYS A 132 -12.65 3.20 -15.34
CA CYS A 132 -11.58 2.92 -14.38
C CYS A 132 -11.92 1.72 -13.48
N ASP A 133 -12.91 0.89 -13.85
CA ASP A 133 -13.25 -0.33 -13.11
C ASP A 133 -12.42 -1.54 -13.59
N ASP A 134 -11.79 -1.45 -14.76
CA ASP A 134 -10.85 -2.45 -15.24
C ASP A 134 -9.39 -2.05 -15.04
N ARG A 135 -8.55 -3.06 -14.70
CA ARG A 135 -7.12 -2.85 -14.42
C ARG A 135 -6.36 -2.20 -15.58
N SER A 136 -6.66 -2.59 -16.82
CA SER A 136 -6.03 -1.98 -17.99
C SER A 136 -6.39 -0.50 -18.16
N GLU A 137 -7.63 -0.14 -17.83
CA GLU A 137 -8.11 1.24 -17.99
C GLU A 137 -7.45 2.15 -16.96
N ILE A 138 -7.39 1.69 -15.71
CA ILE A 138 -6.78 2.51 -14.66
C ILE A 138 -5.27 2.66 -14.85
N ILE A 139 -4.58 1.61 -15.32
CA ILE A 139 -3.15 1.71 -15.67
C ILE A 139 -2.94 2.72 -16.81
N ASP A 140 -3.80 2.71 -17.83
CA ASP A 140 -3.75 3.71 -18.91
C ASP A 140 -3.94 5.14 -18.38
N VAL A 141 -4.89 5.35 -17.45
CA VAL A 141 -5.09 6.64 -16.78
C VAL A 141 -3.86 7.05 -15.95
N ILE A 142 -3.32 6.15 -15.13
CA ILE A 142 -2.13 6.40 -14.30
C ILE A 142 -0.94 6.79 -15.18
N ASN A 143 -0.72 6.11 -16.30
CA ASN A 143 0.36 6.41 -17.23
C ASN A 143 0.19 7.79 -17.88
N LYS A 144 -1.06 8.21 -18.16
CA LYS A 144 -1.36 9.56 -18.66
C LYS A 144 -1.22 10.65 -17.60
N CYS A 145 -1.30 10.28 -16.32
CA CYS A 145 -1.13 11.17 -15.19
C CYS A 145 0.32 11.31 -14.71
N ALA A 146 1.24 10.50 -15.22
CA ALA A 146 2.64 10.49 -14.79
C ALA A 146 3.31 11.87 -14.94
N GLY A 147 4.12 12.24 -13.94
CA GLY A 147 4.83 13.52 -13.91
C GLY A 147 4.04 14.71 -13.35
N ASN A 148 2.85 14.46 -12.78
CA ASN A 148 2.14 15.42 -11.91
C ASN A 148 2.57 15.26 -10.45
#